data_AF-A0A6P1D3E2-F1
#
_entry.id   AF-A0A6P1D3E2-F1
#
_cell.length_a   1.000
_cell.length_b   1.000
_cell.length_c   1.000
_cell.angle_alpha   90.00
_cell.angle_beta   90.00
_cell.angle_gamma   90.00
#
_symmetry.space_group_name_H-M   'P 1'
#
loop_
_entity.id
_entity.type
_entity.pdbx_description
1 polymer ?
#
loop_
_entity_poly.entity_id
_entity_poly.type
_entity_poly.pdbx_seq_one_letter_code
_entity_poly.pdbx_strand_id
1 'polypeptide(L)'
;LTGSLRYATDLFDATTIESLTTRFLRVLAAVSSDPDVPVGEIELLDAAERSTVVHHWNDTAHPLASDETLAGLFAEQAARTPDAPAVTFDGPALAHQTSL
;
A
#
# COMPACT_ATOMS: atom_id res chain seq x y z
N LEU A 1 -21.50 32.44 0.98
CA LEU A 1 -20.21 32.71 0.32
C LEU A 1 -20.22 32.03 -1.04
N THR A 2 -19.69 32.67 -2.08
CA THR A 2 -19.48 32.07 -3.41
C THR A 2 -17.99 32.01 -3.71
N GLY A 3 -17.56 30.95 -4.39
CA GLY A 3 -16.17 30.73 -4.80
C GLY A 3 -16.12 30.03 -6.14
N SER A 4 -14.98 30.12 -6.83
CA SER A 4 -14.73 29.42 -8.08
C SER A 4 -13.37 28.73 -8.06
N LEU A 5 -13.30 27.55 -8.69
CA LEU A 5 -12.07 26.78 -8.84
C LEU A 5 -11.69 26.75 -10.32
N ARG A 6 -10.46 27.11 -10.63
CA ARG A 6 -9.88 27.01 -11.96
C ARG A 6 -8.83 25.91 -11.95
N TYR A 7 -8.86 25.04 -12.94
CA TYR A 7 -7.96 23.90 -13.05
C TYR A 7 -7.50 23.71 -14.48
N ALA A 8 -6.33 23.08 -14.64
CA ALA A 8 -5.82 22.70 -15.95
C ALA A 8 -6.50 21.41 -16.41
N THR A 9 -7.30 21.49 -17.46
CA THR A 9 -8.04 20.35 -18.03
C THR A 9 -7.12 19.29 -18.64
N ASP A 10 -5.89 19.68 -18.99
CA ASP A 10 -4.86 18.75 -19.47
C ASP A 10 -4.34 17.82 -18.36
N LEU A 11 -4.55 18.19 -17.09
CA LEU A 11 -4.08 17.44 -15.92
C LEU A 11 -5.22 16.83 -15.10
N PHE A 12 -6.40 17.46 -15.11
CA PHE A 12 -7.51 17.05 -14.27
C PHE A 12 -8.83 17.01 -15.03
N ASP A 13 -9.57 15.93 -14.82
CA ASP A 13 -10.96 15.83 -15.23
C ASP A 13 -11.90 16.50 -14.21
N ALA A 14 -13.15 16.70 -14.62
CA ALA A 14 -14.18 17.32 -13.78
C ALA A 14 -14.42 16.53 -12.49
N THR A 15 -14.47 15.19 -12.56
CA THR A 15 -14.72 14.32 -11.41
C THR A 15 -13.65 14.42 -10.33
N THR A 16 -12.39 14.59 -10.74
CA THR A 16 -11.25 14.80 -9.83
C THR A 16 -11.38 16.13 -9.11
N ILE A 17 -11.75 17.18 -9.84
CA ILE A 17 -11.92 18.53 -9.30
C ILE A 17 -13.15 18.62 -8.39
N GLU A 18 -14.24 17.93 -8.70
CA GLU A 18 -15.40 17.79 -7.82
C GLU A 18 -15.02 17.13 -6.49
N SER A 19 -14.23 16.05 -6.55
CA SER A 19 -13.73 15.36 -5.37
C SER A 19 -12.81 16.27 -4.54
N LEU A 20 -11.87 16.98 -5.17
CA LEU A 20 -10.99 17.93 -4.50
C LEU A 20 -11.77 19.10 -3.87
N THR A 21 -12.78 19.62 -4.56
CA THR A 21 -13.64 20.69 -4.04
C THR A 21 -14.41 20.21 -2.82
N THR A 22 -14.94 18.99 -2.85
CA THR A 22 -15.65 18.38 -1.72
C THR A 22 -14.73 18.26 -0.50
N ARG A 23 -13.49 17.78 -0.68
CA ARG A 23 -12.50 17.69 0.40
C ARG A 23 -12.08 19.06 0.93
N PHE A 24 -11.91 20.05 0.05
CA PHE A 24 -11.62 21.43 0.44
C PHE A 24 -12.73 22.04 1.30
N LEU A 25 -14.00 21.79 0.96
CA LEU A 25 -15.13 22.24 1.77
C LEU A 25 -15.14 21.58 3.17
N ARG A 26 -14.70 20.33 3.31
CA ARG A 26 -14.55 19.69 4.63
C ARG A 26 -13.48 20.37 5.48
N VAL A 27 -12.36 20.75 4.88
CA VAL A 27 -11.32 21.54 5.57
C VAL A 27 -11.91 22.86 6.07
N LEU A 28 -12.60 23.60 5.19
CA LEU A 28 -13.23 24.86 5.56
C LEU A 28 -14.27 24.69 6.67
N ALA A 29 -15.06 23.61 6.63
CA ALA A 29 -16.03 23.29 7.68
C ALA A 29 -15.32 23.02 9.02
N ALA A 30 -14.26 22.20 9.03
CA ALA A 30 -13.52 21.86 10.24
C ALA A 30 -12.87 23.10 10.90
N VAL A 31 -12.13 23.89 10.14
CA VAL A 31 -11.45 25.09 10.67
C VAL A 31 -12.42 26.20 11.10
N SER A 32 -13.63 26.23 10.53
CA SER A 32 -14.65 27.22 10.93
C SER A 32 -15.45 26.76 12.14
N SER A 33 -15.60 25.45 12.36
CA SER A 33 -16.23 24.90 13.56
C SER A 33 -15.29 24.90 14.77
N ASP A 34 -14.00 24.65 14.55
CA ASP A 34 -12.96 24.63 15.57
C ASP A 34 -11.68 25.29 15.01
N PRO A 35 -11.45 26.57 15.31
CA PRO A 35 -10.26 27.28 14.83
C PRO A 35 -8.93 26.77 15.40
N ASP A 36 -8.95 26.03 16.52
CA ASP A 36 -7.74 25.54 17.20
C ASP A 36 -7.38 24.11 16.77
N VAL A 37 -8.18 23.49 15.90
CA VAL A 37 -7.91 22.13 15.39
C VAL A 37 -6.53 22.04 14.74
N PRO A 38 -5.68 21.07 15.13
CA PRO A 38 -4.43 20.83 14.43
C PRO A 38 -4.70 20.45 12.97
N VAL A 39 -4.03 21.11 12.03
CA VAL A 39 -4.24 20.89 10.58
C VAL A 39 -4.09 19.41 10.18
N GLY A 40 -3.17 18.69 10.83
CA GLY A 40 -2.93 17.27 10.56
C GLY A 40 -4.02 16.32 11.06
N GLU A 41 -4.96 16.80 11.86
CA GLU A 41 -6.07 16.00 12.41
C GLU A 41 -7.39 16.23 11.65
N ILE A 42 -7.41 17.12 10.65
CA ILE A 42 -8.59 17.36 9.83
C ILE A 42 -8.81 16.15 8.91
N GLU A 43 -9.93 15.46 9.12
CA GLU A 43 -10.34 14.35 8.25
C GLU A 43 -10.76 14.87 6.87
N LEU A 44 -9.97 14.53 5.85
CA LEU A 44 -10.18 14.97 4.47
C LEU A 44 -11.12 14.03 3.72
N LEU A 45 -10.99 12.73 3.97
CA LEU A 45 -11.72 11.69 3.27
C LEU A 45 -13.05 11.43 3.97
N ASP A 46 -14.12 11.19 3.21
CA ASP A 46 -15.32 10.65 3.84
C ASP A 46 -15.13 9.17 4.19
N ALA A 47 -16.12 8.61 4.88
CA ALA A 47 -16.10 7.22 5.29
C ALA A 47 -15.92 6.24 4.10
N ALA A 48 -16.45 6.54 2.92
CA ALA A 48 -16.35 5.66 1.75
C ALA A 48 -14.95 5.74 1.12
N GLU A 49 -14.44 6.96 0.93
CA GLU A 49 -13.08 7.20 0.46
C GLU A 49 -12.04 6.57 1.42
N ARG A 50 -12.20 6.82 2.72
CA ARG A 50 -11.32 6.25 3.76
C ARG A 50 -11.40 4.73 3.78
N SER A 51 -12.59 4.15 3.65
CA SER A 51 -12.75 2.69 3.57
C SER A 51 -12.06 2.10 2.34
N THR A 52 -12.08 2.82 1.21
CA THR A 52 -11.35 2.39 0.01
C THR A 52 -9.85 2.34 0.27
N VAL A 53 -9.28 3.42 0.81
CA VAL A 53 -7.84 3.52 1.08
C VAL A 53 -7.38 2.54 2.14
N VAL A 54 -8.11 2.42 3.26
CA VAL A 54 -7.67 1.62 4.41
C VAL A 54 -7.97 0.13 4.22
N HIS A 55 -9.09 -0.21 3.58
CA HIS A 55 -9.53 -1.61 3.48
C HIS A 55 -9.42 -2.14 2.05
N HIS A 56 -10.07 -1.50 1.07
CA HIS A 56 -10.22 -2.11 -0.26
C HIS A 56 -8.88 -2.23 -0.99
N TRP A 57 -8.05 -1.20 -0.96
CA TRP A 57 -6.72 -1.26 -1.59
C TRP A 57 -5.75 -2.17 -0.83
N ASN A 58 -5.99 -2.41 0.45
CA ASN A 58 -5.14 -3.23 1.32
C ASN A 58 -5.70 -4.64 1.54
N ASP A 59 -6.72 -5.07 0.78
CA ASP A 59 -7.30 -6.41 0.88
C ASP A 59 -6.36 -7.47 0.29
N THR A 60 -5.28 -7.72 1.02
CA THR A 60 -4.16 -8.59 0.67
C THR A 60 -3.98 -9.71 1.69
N ALA A 61 -4.97 -9.88 2.57
CA ALA A 61 -4.95 -10.88 3.61
C ALA A 61 -5.02 -12.28 2.99
N HIS A 62 -3.96 -13.06 3.17
CA HIS A 62 -3.89 -14.45 2.75
C HIS A 62 -3.38 -15.30 3.91
N PRO A 63 -4.04 -16.44 4.22
CA PRO A 63 -3.59 -17.32 5.28
C PRO A 63 -2.16 -17.81 5.01
N LEU A 64 -1.29 -17.67 6.01
CA LEU A 64 0.04 -18.27 6.01
C LEU A 64 0.03 -19.46 6.99
N ALA A 65 0.71 -20.54 6.62
CA ALA A 65 0.96 -21.63 7.56
C ALA A 65 1.89 -21.11 8.68
N SER A 66 1.39 -21.07 9.92
CA SER A 66 2.10 -20.48 11.05
C SER A 66 3.37 -21.23 11.46
N ASP A 67 3.48 -22.48 11.04
CA ASP A 67 4.49 -23.41 11.55
C ASP A 67 5.64 -23.62 10.54
N GLU A 68 5.53 -23.04 9.35
CA GLU A 68 6.58 -23.10 8.33
C GLU A 68 7.64 -22.04 8.57
N THR A 69 8.89 -22.48 8.62
CA THR A 69 10.04 -21.57 8.64
C THR A 69 10.61 -21.48 7.23
N LEU A 70 11.25 -20.34 6.91
CA LEU A 70 11.98 -20.20 5.65
C LEU A 70 13.02 -21.32 5.46
N ALA A 71 13.68 -21.75 6.55
CA ALA A 71 14.63 -22.86 6.53
C ALA A 71 13.95 -24.20 6.21
N GLY A 72 12.76 -24.46 6.76
CA GLY A 72 11.95 -25.64 6.45
C GLY A 72 11.54 -25.68 4.98
N LEU A 73 10.99 -24.56 4.47
CA LEU A 73 10.61 -24.42 3.07
C LEU A 73 11.80 -24.61 2.12
N PHE A 74 12.97 -24.09 2.49
CA PHE A 74 14.19 -24.28 1.73
C PHE A 74 14.63 -25.76 1.71
N ALA A 75 14.63 -26.43 2.86
CA ALA A 75 14.99 -27.85 2.95
C ALA A 75 14.04 -28.74 2.13
N GLU A 76 12.73 -28.46 2.18
CA GLU A 76 11.74 -29.16 1.36
C GLU A 76 11.95 -28.93 -0.14
N GLN A 77 12.33 -27.72 -0.55
CA GLN A 77 12.65 -27.44 -1.95
C GLN A 77 13.93 -28.15 -2.40
N ALA A 78 14.97 -28.14 -1.58
CA ALA A 78 16.22 -28.85 -1.86
C ALA A 78 16.01 -30.37 -1.98
N ALA A 79 15.14 -30.95 -1.15
CA ALA A 79 14.77 -32.37 -1.22
C ALA A 79 13.94 -32.70 -2.48
N ARG A 80 13.06 -31.80 -2.92
CA ARG A 80 12.22 -32.01 -4.11
C ARG A 80 13.00 -31.96 -5.42
N THR A 81 14.00 -31.09 -5.52
CA THR A 81 14.78 -30.89 -6.75
C THR A 81 16.28 -30.83 -6.44
N PRO A 82 16.90 -31.96 -6.06
CA PRO A 82 18.28 -31.98 -5.56
C PRO A 82 19.33 -31.60 -6.62
N ASP A 83 19.08 -31.93 -7.89
CA ASP A 83 20.02 -31.67 -8.99
C ASP A 83 19.78 -30.32 -9.68
N ALA A 84 18.77 -29.56 -9.25
CA ALA A 84 18.48 -28.26 -9.84
C ALA A 84 19.50 -27.21 -9.36
N PRO A 85 20.10 -26.40 -10.25
CA PRO A 85 20.99 -25.34 -9.85
C PRO A 85 20.23 -24.28 -9.03
N ALA A 86 20.55 -24.16 -7.75
CA ALA A 86 19.88 -23.23 -6.82
C ALA A 86 20.52 -21.83 -6.80
N VAL A 87 21.83 -21.75 -7.03
CA VAL A 87 22.61 -20.49 -7.01
C VAL A 87 23.66 -20.57 -8.11
N THR A 88 23.79 -19.51 -8.92
CA THR A 88 24.89 -19.33 -9.86
C THR A 88 25.68 -18.09 -9.49
N PHE A 89 27.00 -18.15 -9.67
CA PHE A 89 27.90 -17.04 -9.40
C PHE A 89 29.02 -17.04 -10.43
N ASP A 90 29.39 -15.86 -10.93
CA ASP A 90 30.48 -15.72 -11.92
C ASP A 90 31.82 -15.63 -11.17
N GLY A 91 32.35 -16.80 -10.77
CA GLY A 91 33.54 -17.01 -9.94
C GLY A 91 33.66 -18.48 -9.49
N PRO A 92 34.74 -18.92 -8.82
CA PRO A 92 34.89 -20.33 -8.46
C PRO A 92 33.69 -20.84 -7.65
N ALA A 93 33.03 -21.89 -8.16
CA ALA A 93 31.76 -22.39 -7.65
C ALA A 93 31.86 -22.92 -6.22
N LEU A 94 30.92 -22.51 -5.36
CA LEU A 94 30.71 -23.11 -4.04
C LEU A 94 29.56 -24.11 -4.16
N ALA A 95 29.85 -25.39 -3.93
CA ALA A 95 28.83 -26.44 -3.84
C ALA A 95 28.24 -26.44 -2.41
N HIS A 96 26.92 -26.54 -2.31
CA HIS A 96 26.23 -26.80 -1.04
C HIS A 96 26.63 -28.21 -0.56
N GLN A 97 27.40 -28.32 0.52
CA GLN A 97 27.65 -29.61 1.16
C GLN A 97 26.51 -29.94 2.11
N THR A 98 25.73 -30.96 1.76
CA THR A 98 24.87 -31.68 2.69
C THR A 98 25.76 -32.63 3.50
N SER A 99 26.12 -32.27 4.73
CA SER A 99 26.64 -33.23 5.72
C SER A 99 25.48 -33.74 6.56
N LEU A 100 25.33 -35.06 6.56
CA LEU A 100 24.57 -35.85 7.53
C LEU A 100 25.26 -35.83 8.90
#